data_AF-A0A924DV32-F1
#
_entry.id   AF-A0A924DV32-F1
#
_cell.length_a   1.000
_cell.length_b   1.000
_cell.length_c   1.000
_cell.angle_alpha   90.00
_cell.angle_beta   90.00
_cell.angle_gamma   90.00
#
_symmetry.space_group_name_H-M   'P 1'
#
loop_
_entity.id
_entity.type
_entity.pdbx_description
1 polymer ?
#
loop_
_entity_poly.entity_id
_entity_poly.type
_entity_poly.pdbx_seq_one_letter_code
_entity_poly.pdbx_strand_id
1 'polypeptide(L)'
;MNFGRMAAVLALGLLTAVTMPACRASTKPAAVLLYAAGHLENAPDLPADSCPRFTFEGFRNTGMQVDTVVVGGHSIPPIYVGQPAAMVAKAVASFQPKLIILETCYGATTPLLDALAATGLRCWVVAAPYQMPIRNMRYGPDFFTAADPTRRAMAVTTDPPYPLLRWQLDPVALRAVHAKVDAMSPAELRKNLKRVQPTLIKVPLPSKLEPLGRILVPVTAKRFST
;
A
#
# COMPACT_ATOMS: atom_id res chain seq x y z
N MET A 1 20.57 53.88 62.00
CA MET A 1 20.38 54.20 60.57
C MET A 1 20.92 53.03 59.75
N ASN A 2 20.02 52.27 59.10
CA ASN A 2 20.24 51.39 57.94
C ASN A 2 19.05 50.42 57.86
N PHE A 3 18.01 50.81 57.11
CA PHE A 3 16.93 49.92 56.70
C PHE A 3 17.30 49.33 55.33
N GLY A 4 17.65 48.04 55.31
CA GLY A 4 17.86 47.28 54.09
C GLY A 4 16.54 47.04 53.37
N ARG A 5 16.39 47.61 52.18
CA ARG A 5 15.29 47.31 51.25
C ARG A 5 15.66 46.07 50.43
N MET A 6 14.96 44.96 50.66
CA MET A 6 14.87 43.87 49.69
C MET A 6 13.85 44.26 48.62
N ALA A 7 14.30 44.39 47.37
CA ALA A 7 13.43 44.52 46.20
C ALA A 7 13.18 43.12 45.63
N ALA A 8 11.92 42.68 45.65
CA ALA A 8 11.45 41.49 44.94
C ALA A 8 11.29 41.84 43.45
N VAL A 9 11.97 41.10 42.58
CA VAL A 9 11.79 41.17 41.13
C VAL A 9 10.73 40.15 40.74
N LEU A 10 9.51 40.63 40.43
CA LEU A 10 8.49 39.84 39.75
C LEU A 10 8.77 39.89 38.24
N ALA A 11 9.24 38.77 37.68
CA ALA A 11 9.32 38.58 36.24
C ALA A 11 7.95 38.16 35.70
N LEU A 12 7.28 39.08 34.99
CA LEU A 12 6.03 38.81 34.28
C LEU A 12 6.36 38.11 32.95
N GLY A 13 6.16 36.80 32.89
CA GLY A 13 6.28 36.02 31.66
C GLY A 13 5.03 36.17 30.80
N LEU A 14 5.10 36.93 29.70
CA LEU A 14 4.08 36.88 28.64
C LEU A 14 4.21 35.55 27.88
N LEU A 15 3.25 34.64 28.08
CA LEU A 15 3.00 33.54 27.16
C LEU A 15 2.37 34.10 25.89
N THR A 16 3.16 34.24 24.83
CA THR A 16 2.63 34.36 23.47
C THR A 16 2.01 33.02 23.08
N ALA A 17 0.68 32.93 23.14
CA ALA A 17 -0.05 31.82 22.55
C ALA A 17 0.21 31.80 21.04
N VAL A 18 1.03 30.85 20.59
CA VAL A 18 1.18 30.54 19.17
C VAL A 18 -0.15 29.95 18.72
N THR A 19 -0.99 30.76 18.08
CA THR A 19 -2.20 30.27 17.44
C THR A 19 -1.77 29.47 16.21
N MET A 20 -1.84 28.14 16.31
CA MET A 20 -1.69 27.29 15.14
C MET A 20 -2.80 27.66 14.15
N PRO A 21 -2.48 27.88 12.85
CA PRO A 21 -3.50 28.15 11.86
C PRO A 21 -4.46 26.97 11.82
N ALA A 22 -5.75 27.26 11.98
CA ALA A 22 -6.81 26.26 11.90
C ALA A 22 -6.69 25.53 10.56
N CYS A 23 -6.35 24.24 10.63
CA CYS A 23 -6.33 23.36 9.48
C CYS A 23 -7.76 23.34 8.90
N ARG A 24 -7.98 23.97 7.75
CA ARG A 24 -9.26 23.86 7.04
C ARG A 24 -9.49 22.37 6.78
N ALA A 25 -10.53 21.80 7.40
CA ALA A 25 -10.93 20.43 7.17
C ALA A 25 -11.21 20.23 5.68
N SER A 26 -10.34 19.49 4.99
CA SER A 26 -10.63 18.99 3.65
C SER A 26 -11.87 18.10 3.74
N THR A 27 -12.89 18.42 2.95
CA THR A 27 -14.12 17.60 2.86
C THR A 27 -13.91 16.30 2.06
N LYS A 28 -12.78 16.18 1.37
CA LYS A 28 -12.39 14.96 0.64
C LYS A 28 -11.64 14.01 1.58
N PRO A 29 -12.09 12.74 1.75
CA PRO A 29 -11.35 11.76 2.54
C PRO A 29 -9.98 11.50 1.90
N ALA A 30 -8.92 11.48 2.73
CA ALA A 30 -7.55 11.32 2.27
C ALA A 30 -7.24 9.90 1.75
N ALA A 31 -8.00 8.91 2.22
CA ALA A 31 -7.95 7.53 1.77
C ALA A 31 -9.31 6.83 1.91
N VAL A 32 -9.50 5.71 1.22
CA VAL A 32 -10.58 4.75 1.48
C VAL A 32 -10.01 3.36 1.73
N LEU A 33 -10.76 2.53 2.44
CA LEU A 33 -10.47 1.11 2.61
C LEU A 33 -11.49 0.26 1.83
N LEU A 34 -10.99 -0.60 0.95
CA LEU A 34 -11.74 -1.69 0.32
C LEU A 34 -11.36 -3.02 0.99
N TYR A 35 -12.35 -3.82 1.39
CA TYR A 35 -12.13 -5.10 2.08
C TYR A 35 -13.22 -6.12 1.75
N ALA A 36 -12.98 -7.39 2.05
CA ALA A 36 -13.98 -8.45 1.90
C ALA A 36 -14.96 -8.46 3.08
N ALA A 37 -16.25 -8.63 2.82
CA ALA A 37 -17.26 -8.77 3.87
C ALA A 37 -16.94 -9.95 4.78
N GLY A 38 -17.17 -9.78 6.09
CA GLY A 38 -16.84 -10.80 7.09
C GLY A 38 -15.35 -10.90 7.46
N HIS A 39 -14.50 -9.98 6.99
CA HIS A 39 -13.07 -9.94 7.31
C HIS A 39 -12.60 -8.58 7.87
N LEU A 40 -13.49 -7.83 8.52
CA LEU A 40 -13.16 -6.52 9.08
C LEU A 40 -12.10 -6.63 10.20
N GLU A 41 -12.08 -7.74 10.92
CA GLU A 41 -11.06 -8.05 11.92
C GLU A 41 -9.64 -8.10 11.32
N ASN A 42 -9.54 -8.47 10.04
CA ASN A 42 -8.30 -8.52 9.27
C ASN A 42 -8.00 -7.23 8.50
N ALA A 43 -8.90 -6.25 8.59
CA ALA A 43 -8.72 -4.98 7.92
C ALA A 43 -7.58 -4.16 8.57
N PRO A 44 -6.91 -3.30 7.78
CA PRO A 44 -5.95 -2.32 8.25
C PRO A 44 -6.50 -1.48 9.41
N ASP A 45 -5.66 -1.19 10.40
CA ASP A 45 -6.01 -0.32 11.51
C ASP A 45 -5.90 1.16 11.08
N LEU A 46 -6.91 1.62 10.35
CA LEU A 46 -7.03 2.99 9.84
C LEU A 46 -8.11 3.75 10.60
N PRO A 47 -7.89 5.05 10.93
CA PRO A 47 -8.88 5.88 11.61
C PRO A 47 -10.18 5.94 10.80
N ALA A 48 -11.29 5.47 11.39
CA ALA A 48 -12.57 5.37 10.69
C ALA A 48 -13.06 6.73 10.15
N ASP A 49 -12.86 7.79 10.93
CA ASP A 49 -13.28 9.16 10.58
C ASP A 49 -12.52 9.74 9.39
N SER A 50 -11.33 9.22 9.09
CA SER A 50 -10.46 9.69 8.00
C SER A 50 -10.42 8.74 6.81
N CYS A 51 -10.95 7.53 6.95
CA CYS A 51 -10.87 6.45 5.96
C CYS A 51 -12.21 5.73 5.83
N PRO A 52 -13.13 6.23 4.98
CA PRO A 52 -14.36 5.52 4.65
C PRO A 52 -14.07 4.09 4.20
N ARG A 53 -14.92 3.15 4.63
CA ARG A 53 -14.72 1.71 4.43
C ARG A 53 -15.83 1.16 3.55
N PHE A 54 -15.47 0.34 2.56
CA PHE A 54 -16.41 -0.31 1.66
C PHE A 54 -16.06 -1.79 1.51
N THR A 55 -17.09 -2.63 1.48
CA THR A 55 -16.95 -4.04 1.12
C THR A 55 -16.87 -4.20 -0.39
N PHE A 56 -16.19 -5.25 -0.88
CA PHE A 56 -16.23 -5.61 -2.30
C PHE A 56 -17.61 -6.16 -2.71
N GLU A 57 -18.29 -6.85 -1.80
CA GLU A 57 -19.62 -7.39 -1.96
C GLU A 57 -20.61 -6.23 -2.15
N GLY A 58 -21.21 -6.16 -3.35
CA GLY A 58 -22.12 -5.07 -3.71
C GLY A 58 -21.46 -3.71 -3.92
N PHE A 59 -20.13 -3.65 -4.04
CA PHE A 59 -19.40 -2.38 -4.19
C PHE A 59 -19.91 -1.57 -5.40
N ARG A 60 -20.25 -0.31 -5.12
CA ARG A 60 -20.53 0.70 -6.15
C ARG A 60 -19.92 2.03 -5.71
N ASN A 61 -19.00 2.55 -6.52
CA ASN A 61 -18.54 3.91 -6.35
C ASN A 61 -19.54 4.88 -7.00
N THR A 62 -20.06 5.82 -6.21
CA THR A 62 -21.04 6.83 -6.63
C THR A 62 -20.39 8.14 -7.11
N GLY A 63 -19.14 8.09 -7.57
CA GLY A 63 -18.39 9.24 -8.08
C GLY A 63 -17.37 9.81 -7.09
N MET A 64 -17.11 9.11 -5.98
CA MET A 64 -16.08 9.49 -5.03
C MET A 64 -14.69 9.34 -5.67
N GLN A 65 -13.88 10.38 -5.55
CA GLN A 65 -12.46 10.33 -5.84
C GLN A 65 -11.67 10.40 -4.53
N VAL A 66 -10.58 9.66 -4.44
CA VAL A 66 -9.64 9.74 -3.31
C VAL A 66 -8.21 9.59 -3.78
N ASP A 67 -7.28 10.20 -3.05
CA ASP A 67 -5.86 10.18 -3.44
C ASP A 67 -5.20 8.83 -3.10
N THR A 68 -5.75 8.09 -2.11
CA THR A 68 -5.29 6.75 -1.74
C THR A 68 -6.42 5.75 -1.62
N VAL A 69 -6.20 4.55 -2.14
CA VAL A 69 -7.05 3.38 -1.87
C VAL A 69 -6.21 2.32 -1.15
N VAL A 70 -6.70 1.86 0.00
CA VAL A 70 -6.15 0.72 0.73
C VAL A 70 -7.03 -0.48 0.46
N VAL A 71 -6.42 -1.60 0.06
CA VAL A 71 -7.08 -2.88 -0.15
C VAL A 71 -6.61 -3.83 0.94
N GLY A 72 -7.52 -4.21 1.82
CA GLY A 72 -7.24 -4.98 3.03
C GLY A 72 -7.95 -6.32 3.07
N GLY A 73 -7.24 -7.37 3.50
CA GLY A 73 -7.84 -8.67 3.80
C GLY A 73 -6.96 -9.84 3.39
N HIS A 74 -7.53 -11.04 3.33
CA HIS A 74 -6.80 -12.25 2.93
C HIS A 74 -6.72 -12.44 1.43
N SER A 75 -5.54 -12.83 0.94
CA SER A 75 -5.33 -13.17 -0.47
C SER A 75 -4.48 -14.43 -0.61
N ILE A 76 -4.85 -15.24 -1.59
CA ILE A 76 -4.05 -16.34 -2.09
C ILE A 76 -4.18 -16.27 -3.61
N PRO A 77 -3.14 -15.84 -4.34
CA PRO A 77 -3.19 -15.74 -5.79
C PRO A 77 -3.77 -17.01 -6.44
N PRO A 78 -4.69 -16.89 -7.42
CA PRO A 78 -5.10 -15.66 -8.11
C PRO A 78 -6.29 -14.92 -7.49
N ILE A 79 -6.74 -15.30 -6.29
CA ILE A 79 -7.86 -14.65 -5.59
C ILE A 79 -7.30 -13.68 -4.54
N TYR A 80 -7.76 -12.44 -4.62
CA TYR A 80 -7.31 -11.34 -3.79
C TYR A 80 -8.48 -10.77 -3.03
N VAL A 81 -8.42 -10.75 -1.69
CA VAL A 81 -9.49 -10.22 -0.82
C VAL A 81 -10.87 -10.75 -1.21
N GLY A 82 -10.96 -12.06 -1.44
CA GLY A 82 -12.19 -12.76 -1.85
C GLY A 82 -12.61 -12.51 -3.31
N GLN A 83 -11.85 -11.76 -4.09
CA GLN A 83 -12.21 -11.32 -5.44
C GLN A 83 -11.14 -11.68 -6.48
N PRO A 84 -11.49 -11.88 -7.77
CA PRO A 84 -10.53 -11.92 -8.86
C PRO A 84 -9.80 -10.58 -9.01
N ALA A 85 -8.54 -10.62 -9.48
CA ALA A 85 -7.71 -9.44 -9.70
C ALA A 85 -8.40 -8.32 -10.50
N ALA A 86 -9.14 -8.69 -11.56
CA ALA A 86 -9.87 -7.73 -12.40
C ALA A 86 -10.97 -6.98 -11.63
N MET A 87 -11.66 -7.64 -10.70
CA MET A 87 -12.69 -7.00 -9.87
C MET A 87 -12.06 -6.03 -8.87
N VAL A 88 -10.96 -6.44 -8.22
CA VAL A 88 -10.18 -5.55 -7.34
C VAL A 88 -9.71 -4.32 -8.11
N ALA A 89 -9.10 -4.52 -9.27
CA ALA A 89 -8.57 -3.44 -10.08
C ALA A 89 -9.65 -2.46 -10.54
N LYS A 90 -10.81 -2.96 -10.99
CA LYS A 90 -11.94 -2.13 -11.40
C LYS A 90 -12.48 -1.29 -10.24
N ALA A 91 -12.64 -1.88 -9.06
CA ALA A 91 -13.10 -1.16 -7.88
C ALA A 91 -12.11 -0.06 -7.47
N VAL A 92 -10.81 -0.39 -7.40
CA VAL A 92 -9.75 0.57 -7.09
C VAL A 92 -9.71 1.72 -8.10
N ALA A 93 -9.74 1.41 -9.40
CA ALA A 93 -9.66 2.39 -10.47
C ALA A 93 -10.85 3.36 -10.49
N SER A 94 -12.01 2.96 -10.00
CA SER A 94 -13.18 3.84 -9.90
C SER A 94 -12.92 5.09 -9.05
N PHE A 95 -11.99 5.03 -8.09
CA PHE A 95 -11.62 6.16 -7.23
C PHE A 95 -10.56 7.10 -7.82
N GLN A 96 -9.93 6.71 -8.95
CA GLN A 96 -8.79 7.42 -9.56
C GLN A 96 -7.65 7.76 -8.59
N PRO A 97 -7.09 6.78 -7.84
CA PRO A 97 -6.09 7.05 -6.84
C PRO A 97 -4.73 7.45 -7.43
N LYS A 98 -3.94 8.17 -6.62
CA LYS A 98 -2.50 8.41 -6.84
C LYS A 98 -1.63 7.39 -6.11
N LEU A 99 -2.17 6.71 -5.10
CA LEU A 99 -1.51 5.68 -4.31
C LEU A 99 -2.46 4.51 -4.02
N ILE A 100 -1.96 3.30 -4.14
CA ILE A 100 -2.65 2.06 -3.77
C ILE A 100 -1.82 1.34 -2.73
N ILE A 101 -2.44 0.94 -1.63
CA ILE A 101 -1.84 0.06 -0.63
C ILE A 101 -2.52 -1.30 -0.73
N LEU A 102 -1.76 -2.34 -1.01
CA LEU A 102 -2.22 -3.73 -1.02
C LEU A 102 -1.80 -4.37 0.31
N GLU A 103 -2.57 -4.09 1.36
CA GLU A 103 -2.41 -4.72 2.68
C GLU A 103 -3.05 -6.12 2.66
N THR A 104 -2.40 -7.00 1.94
CA THR A 104 -2.84 -8.37 1.78
C THR A 104 -1.67 -9.30 1.47
N CYS A 105 -1.79 -10.57 1.86
CA CYS A 105 -0.78 -11.58 1.55
C CYS A 105 -0.52 -11.64 0.04
N TYR A 106 0.75 -11.59 -0.36
CA TYR A 106 1.13 -11.70 -1.77
C TYR A 106 0.50 -10.63 -2.69
N GLY A 107 0.20 -9.44 -2.18
CA GLY A 107 -0.31 -8.33 -2.99
C GLY A 107 0.64 -7.90 -4.12
N ALA A 108 1.95 -8.08 -3.93
CA ALA A 108 2.96 -7.79 -4.96
C ALA A 108 3.13 -8.96 -5.94
N THR A 109 2.08 -9.27 -6.70
CA THR A 109 2.02 -10.36 -7.68
C THR A 109 1.61 -9.84 -9.05
N THR A 110 2.16 -10.41 -10.13
CA THR A 110 1.87 -9.94 -11.49
C THR A 110 0.39 -9.97 -11.85
N PRO A 111 -0.44 -10.98 -11.52
CA PRO A 111 -1.85 -10.94 -11.94
C PRO A 111 -2.62 -9.73 -11.39
N LEU A 112 -2.31 -9.31 -10.15
CA LEU A 112 -2.94 -8.14 -9.56
C LEU A 112 -2.39 -6.82 -10.13
N LEU A 113 -1.07 -6.72 -10.29
CA LEU A 113 -0.45 -5.51 -10.86
C LEU A 113 -0.78 -5.34 -12.35
N ASP A 114 -0.88 -6.42 -13.12
CA ASP A 114 -1.31 -6.41 -14.52
C ASP A 114 -2.76 -5.93 -14.63
N ALA A 115 -3.66 -6.45 -13.78
CA ALA A 115 -5.05 -6.01 -13.75
C ALA A 115 -5.16 -4.52 -13.41
N LEU A 116 -4.39 -4.03 -12.43
CA LEU A 116 -4.32 -2.61 -12.10
C LEU A 116 -3.77 -1.78 -13.27
N ALA A 117 -2.68 -2.21 -13.89
CA ALA A 117 -2.08 -1.51 -15.02
C ALA A 117 -3.02 -1.45 -16.25
N ALA A 118 -3.82 -2.50 -16.47
CA ALA A 118 -4.81 -2.57 -17.55
C ALA A 118 -5.96 -1.55 -17.42
N THR A 119 -6.20 -1.02 -16.22
CA THR A 119 -7.18 0.06 -16.01
C THR A 119 -6.71 1.43 -16.52
N GLY A 120 -5.44 1.55 -16.93
CA GLY A 120 -4.85 2.81 -17.38
C GLY A 120 -4.28 3.69 -16.26
N LEU A 121 -4.37 3.26 -15.00
CA LEU A 121 -3.79 3.98 -13.87
C LEU A 121 -2.26 4.16 -14.00
N ARG A 122 -1.77 5.28 -13.45
CA ARG A 122 -0.35 5.66 -13.36
C ARG A 122 0.00 6.07 -11.93
N CYS A 123 -0.38 5.24 -10.97
CA CYS A 123 -0.24 5.51 -9.53
C CYS A 123 0.89 4.69 -8.89
N TRP A 124 1.26 5.07 -7.67
CA TRP A 124 2.14 4.29 -6.82
C TRP A 124 1.39 3.10 -6.20
N VAL A 125 2.08 1.98 -6.03
CA VAL A 125 1.60 0.80 -5.34
C VAL A 125 2.57 0.43 -4.23
N VAL A 126 2.04 0.20 -3.03
CA VAL A 126 2.76 -0.43 -1.93
C VAL A 126 2.17 -1.81 -1.69
N ALA A 127 2.99 -2.86 -1.70
CA ALA A 127 2.49 -4.22 -1.61
C ALA A 127 3.51 -5.20 -1.02
N ALA A 128 3.04 -6.26 -0.35
CA ALA A 128 3.92 -7.30 0.18
C ALA A 128 4.13 -8.45 -0.83
N PRO A 129 5.39 -8.83 -1.14
CA PRO A 129 5.71 -10.04 -1.91
C PRO A 129 5.83 -11.29 -1.03
N TYR A 130 5.04 -11.37 0.06
CA TYR A 130 5.11 -12.45 1.06
C TYR A 130 3.78 -12.58 1.81
N GLN A 131 3.66 -13.63 2.62
CA GLN A 131 2.54 -13.81 3.54
C GLN A 131 2.65 -12.84 4.72
N MET A 132 1.67 -11.98 4.88
CA MET A 132 1.66 -11.00 5.96
C MET A 132 0.98 -11.57 7.20
N PRO A 133 1.53 -11.31 8.41
CA PRO A 133 0.73 -11.29 9.63
C PRO A 133 -0.46 -10.34 9.48
N ILE A 134 -1.52 -10.59 10.26
CA ILE A 134 -2.68 -9.69 10.33
C ILE A 134 -2.23 -8.30 10.76
N ARG A 135 -2.70 -7.24 10.07
CA ARG A 135 -2.39 -5.82 10.37
C ARG A 135 -0.88 -5.51 10.45
N ASN A 136 -0.10 -6.11 9.56
CA ASN A 136 1.35 -5.96 9.57
C ASN A 136 1.82 -4.60 9.04
N MET A 137 1.02 -3.87 8.23
CA MET A 137 1.44 -2.54 7.79
C MET A 137 1.18 -1.50 8.88
N ARG A 138 2.14 -0.60 9.05
CA ARG A 138 2.07 0.56 9.93
C ARG A 138 2.03 1.82 9.08
N TYR A 139 1.14 2.75 9.44
CA TYR A 139 0.90 3.98 8.70
C TYR A 139 1.43 5.16 9.51
N GLY A 140 2.57 5.72 9.10
CA GLY A 140 3.14 6.90 9.73
C GLY A 140 2.34 8.18 9.42
N PRO A 141 2.59 9.30 10.13
CA PRO A 141 1.84 10.54 9.96
C PRO A 141 1.80 11.06 8.52
N ASP A 142 2.93 10.98 7.81
CA ASP A 142 3.06 11.41 6.41
C ASP A 142 2.12 10.65 5.45
N PHE A 143 1.65 9.45 5.81
CA PHE A 143 0.67 8.73 5.02
C PHE A 143 -0.66 9.50 4.90
N PHE A 144 -1.02 10.26 5.92
CA PHE A 144 -2.28 11.00 5.97
C PHE A 144 -2.12 12.47 5.57
N THR A 145 -0.95 13.07 5.80
CA THR A 145 -0.75 14.52 5.67
C THR A 145 0.04 14.93 4.43
N ALA A 146 0.88 14.07 3.86
CA ALA A 146 1.73 14.44 2.74
C ALA A 146 0.91 14.54 1.43
N ALA A 147 1.14 15.62 0.66
CA ALA A 147 0.54 15.78 -0.66
C ALA A 147 1.20 14.88 -1.74
N ASP A 148 2.48 14.56 -1.57
CA ASP A 148 3.24 13.72 -2.50
C ASP A 148 2.95 12.23 -2.23
N PRO A 149 2.40 11.48 -3.22
CA PRO A 149 2.13 10.05 -3.05
C PRO A 149 3.38 9.23 -2.75
N THR A 150 4.56 9.67 -3.16
CA THR A 150 5.83 9.00 -2.87
C THR A 150 6.14 9.04 -1.38
N ARG A 151 6.00 10.21 -0.76
CA ARG A 151 6.18 10.36 0.69
C ARG A 151 5.15 9.54 1.46
N ARG A 152 3.89 9.53 1.00
CA ARG A 152 2.84 8.68 1.59
C ARG A 152 3.20 7.19 1.50
N ALA A 153 3.73 6.73 0.37
CA ALA A 153 4.16 5.35 0.18
C ALA A 153 5.35 4.97 1.10
N MET A 154 6.30 5.89 1.31
CA MET A 154 7.44 5.69 2.21
C MET A 154 7.03 5.68 3.69
N ALA A 155 5.94 6.36 4.04
CA ALA A 155 5.38 6.35 5.39
C ALA A 155 4.66 5.05 5.76
N VAL A 156 4.48 4.12 4.82
CA VAL A 156 3.96 2.78 5.09
C VAL A 156 5.14 1.85 5.39
N THR A 157 5.17 1.27 6.58
CA THR A 157 6.22 0.36 7.04
C THR A 157 5.61 -0.95 7.56
N THR A 158 6.44 -1.85 8.07
CA THR A 158 5.98 -3.08 8.76
C THR A 158 6.74 -3.27 10.06
N ASP A 159 6.17 -4.04 10.98
CA ASP A 159 6.80 -4.40 12.26
C ASP A 159 6.60 -5.89 12.56
N PRO A 160 7.67 -6.73 12.54
CA PRO A 160 9.06 -6.35 12.26
C PRO A 160 9.29 -5.90 10.81
N PRO A 161 10.42 -5.22 10.50
CA PRO A 161 10.64 -4.64 9.19
C PRO A 161 10.84 -5.71 8.12
N TYR A 162 9.85 -5.83 7.24
CA TYR A 162 9.87 -6.63 6.02
C TYR A 162 9.90 -5.74 4.77
N PRO A 163 10.54 -6.20 3.69
CA PRO A 163 10.63 -5.45 2.45
C PRO A 163 9.27 -5.41 1.73
N LEU A 164 8.67 -4.23 1.67
CA LEU A 164 7.53 -3.93 0.79
C LEU A 164 8.04 -3.59 -0.60
N LEU A 165 7.22 -3.87 -1.61
CA LEU A 165 7.35 -3.29 -2.94
C LEU A 165 6.73 -1.88 -2.90
N ARG A 166 7.47 -0.86 -3.32
CA ARG A 166 7.00 0.50 -3.61
C ARG A 166 7.34 0.81 -5.05
N TRP A 167 6.33 0.82 -5.89
CA TRP A 167 6.53 0.87 -7.32
C TRP A 167 5.42 1.65 -8.02
N GLN A 168 5.79 2.45 -9.00
CA GLN A 168 4.84 3.13 -9.86
C GLN A 168 4.39 2.18 -10.95
N LEU A 169 3.07 2.03 -11.16
CA LEU A 169 2.52 1.15 -12.19
C LEU A 169 3.08 1.50 -13.56
N ASP A 170 3.88 0.59 -14.10
CA ASP A 170 4.45 0.64 -15.44
C ASP A 170 4.18 -0.68 -16.20
N PRO A 171 3.21 -0.68 -17.14
CA PRO A 171 2.87 -1.87 -17.91
C PRO A 171 4.01 -2.34 -18.83
N VAL A 172 4.94 -1.46 -19.22
CA VAL A 172 6.09 -1.84 -20.06
C VAL A 172 7.04 -2.71 -19.23
N ALA A 173 7.36 -2.28 -18.02
CA ALA A 173 8.21 -3.03 -17.10
C ALA A 173 7.58 -4.38 -16.70
N LEU A 174 6.26 -4.45 -16.49
CA LEU A 174 5.56 -5.73 -16.22
C LEU A 174 5.69 -6.70 -17.40
N ARG A 175 5.50 -6.23 -18.64
CA ARG A 175 5.72 -7.08 -19.83
C ARG A 175 7.16 -7.58 -19.92
N ALA A 176 8.14 -6.74 -19.60
CA ALA A 176 9.55 -7.17 -19.56
C ALA A 176 9.80 -8.24 -18.48
N VAL A 177 9.14 -8.14 -17.33
CA VAL A 177 9.18 -9.19 -16.29
C VAL A 177 8.61 -10.51 -16.82
N HIS A 178 7.44 -10.49 -17.47
CA HIS A 178 6.85 -11.69 -18.06
C HIS A 178 7.76 -12.34 -19.10
N ALA A 179 8.25 -11.55 -20.07
CA ALA A 179 9.18 -12.04 -21.09
C ALA A 179 10.45 -12.67 -20.48
N LYS A 180 10.97 -12.07 -19.40
CA LYS A 180 12.12 -12.63 -18.68
C LYS A 180 11.78 -13.98 -18.04
N VAL A 181 10.62 -14.13 -17.41
CA VAL A 181 10.17 -15.39 -16.79
C VAL A 181 9.90 -16.46 -17.84
N ASP A 182 9.35 -16.08 -18.99
CA ASP A 182 9.13 -16.99 -20.12
C ASP A 182 10.45 -17.56 -20.63
N ALA A 183 11.50 -16.74 -20.69
CA ALA A 183 12.84 -17.16 -21.10
C ALA A 183 13.63 -17.95 -20.03
N MET A 184 13.17 -18.03 -18.77
CA MET A 184 13.92 -18.73 -17.71
C MET A 184 13.98 -20.24 -17.94
N SER A 185 15.16 -20.81 -17.75
CA SER A 185 15.33 -22.26 -17.68
C SER A 185 14.64 -22.85 -16.44
N PRO A 186 14.30 -24.14 -16.46
CA PRO A 186 13.79 -24.87 -15.30
C PRO A 186 14.68 -24.76 -14.05
N ALA A 187 16.01 -24.71 -14.22
CA ALA A 187 16.96 -24.52 -13.13
C ALA A 187 16.84 -23.11 -12.51
N GLU A 188 16.72 -22.08 -13.35
CA GLU A 188 16.51 -20.70 -12.90
C GLU A 188 15.16 -20.53 -12.19
N LEU A 189 14.10 -21.15 -12.71
CA LEU A 189 12.79 -21.15 -12.06
C LEU A 189 12.86 -21.76 -10.66
N ARG A 190 13.52 -22.91 -10.49
CA ARG A 190 13.75 -23.54 -9.17
C ARG A 190 14.53 -22.63 -8.23
N LYS A 191 15.60 -21.98 -8.72
CA LYS A 191 16.40 -21.04 -7.93
C LYS A 191 15.59 -19.85 -7.41
N ASN A 192 14.58 -19.42 -8.17
CA ASN A 192 13.72 -18.29 -7.82
C ASN A 192 12.39 -18.70 -7.16
N LEU A 193 12.17 -20.00 -6.91
CA LEU A 193 10.95 -20.51 -6.32
C LEU A 193 10.74 -19.94 -4.92
N LYS A 194 9.59 -19.30 -4.70
CA LYS A 194 9.21 -18.71 -3.41
C LYS A 194 8.09 -19.50 -2.73
N ARG A 195 7.20 -20.11 -3.50
CA ARG A 195 6.06 -20.89 -3.00
C ARG A 195 5.71 -22.00 -3.98
N VAL A 196 5.32 -23.16 -3.46
CA VAL A 196 4.92 -24.33 -4.27
C VAL A 196 3.44 -24.28 -4.65
N GLN A 197 2.54 -23.89 -3.74
CA GLN A 197 1.09 -23.90 -3.97
C GLN A 197 0.39 -22.61 -3.48
N PRO A 198 0.00 -21.67 -4.35
CA PRO A 198 0.30 -21.65 -5.79
C PRO A 198 1.81 -21.56 -6.05
N THR A 199 2.23 -22.01 -7.23
CA THR A 199 3.63 -21.95 -7.64
C THR A 199 4.00 -20.53 -8.00
N LEU A 200 4.81 -19.88 -7.16
CA LEU A 200 5.22 -18.49 -7.32
C LEU A 200 6.75 -18.42 -7.30
N ILE A 201 7.32 -17.70 -8.27
CA ILE A 201 8.73 -17.32 -8.26
C ILE A 201 8.89 -15.86 -7.90
N LYS A 202 10.04 -15.49 -7.32
CA LYS A 202 10.36 -14.11 -6.97
C LYS A 202 11.35 -13.54 -7.99
N VAL A 203 10.98 -12.44 -8.64
CA VAL A 203 11.82 -11.79 -9.66
C VAL A 203 12.04 -10.31 -9.34
N PRO A 204 13.20 -9.75 -9.70
CA PRO A 204 13.43 -8.30 -9.59
C PRO A 204 12.44 -7.53 -10.46
N LEU A 205 11.92 -6.42 -9.93
CA LEU A 205 11.14 -5.45 -10.67
C LEU A 205 11.95 -4.15 -10.72
N PRO A 206 12.23 -3.58 -11.90
CA PRO A 206 13.00 -2.35 -11.99
C PRO A 206 12.20 -1.20 -11.36
N SER A 207 12.69 -0.67 -10.24
CA SER A 207 12.13 0.49 -9.55
C SER A 207 13.24 1.50 -9.25
N LYS A 208 12.95 2.78 -9.51
CA LYS A 208 13.88 3.88 -9.20
C LYS A 208 13.96 4.17 -7.70
N LEU A 209 12.86 3.94 -6.96
CA LEU A 209 12.81 4.16 -5.51
C LEU A 209 13.24 2.94 -4.72
N GLU A 210 13.11 1.74 -5.31
CA GLU A 210 13.48 0.50 -4.66
C GLU A 210 14.31 -0.38 -5.59
N PRO A 211 15.64 -0.19 -5.64
CA PRO A 211 16.52 -0.99 -6.49
C PRO A 211 16.42 -2.50 -6.23
N LEU A 212 15.95 -2.89 -5.04
CA LEU A 212 15.74 -4.29 -4.63
C LEU A 212 14.25 -4.70 -4.64
N GLY A 213 13.40 -3.93 -5.30
CA GLY A 213 12.00 -4.24 -5.50
C GLY A 213 11.85 -5.62 -6.15
N ARG A 214 10.98 -6.45 -5.59
CA ARG A 214 10.73 -7.80 -6.09
C ARG A 214 9.24 -8.06 -6.16
N ILE A 215 8.85 -8.74 -7.23
CA ILE A 215 7.48 -9.14 -7.52
C ILE A 215 7.40 -10.67 -7.58
N LEU A 216 6.21 -11.19 -7.32
CA LEU A 216 5.91 -12.61 -7.47
C LEU A 216 5.22 -12.87 -8.81
N VAL A 217 5.69 -13.89 -9.53
CA VAL A 217 5.11 -14.31 -10.80
C VAL A 217 4.61 -15.75 -10.65
N PRO A 218 3.33 -16.03 -10.96
CA PRO A 218 2.85 -17.40 -11.00
C PRO A 218 3.43 -18.11 -12.21
N VAL A 219 3.88 -19.34 -12.01
CA VAL A 219 4.45 -20.18 -13.06
C VAL A 219 3.79 -21.55 -13.00
N THR A 220 3.42 -22.12 -14.13
CA THR A 220 2.82 -23.45 -14.15
C THR A 220 3.84 -24.51 -13.71
N ALA A 221 3.41 -25.48 -12.90
CA ALA A 221 4.31 -26.51 -12.35
C ALA A 221 5.08 -27.28 -13.45
N LYS A 222 4.49 -27.46 -14.64
CA LYS A 222 5.11 -28.14 -15.79
C LYS A 222 6.43 -27.49 -16.23
N ARG A 223 6.57 -26.17 -16.09
CA ARG A 223 7.81 -25.43 -16.42
C ARG A 223 9.03 -25.84 -15.58
N PHE A 224 8.80 -26.52 -14.45
CA PHE A 224 9.86 -27.00 -13.57
C PHE A 224 10.34 -28.42 -13.92
N SER A 225 9.71 -29.13 -14.86
CA SER A 225 10.01 -30.53 -15.17
C SER A 225 10.51 -30.76 -16.60
N THR A 226 10.27 -29.82 -17.49
CA THR A 226 11.01 -29.66 -18.75
C THR A 226 12.47 -29.31 -18.48
#